data_AF-A0A7R8V0R3-F1
#
_entry.id   AF-A0A7R8V0R3-F1
#
_cell.length_a   1.000
_cell.length_b   1.000
_cell.length_c   1.000
_cell.angle_alpha   90.00
_cell.angle_beta   90.00
_cell.angle_gamma   90.00
#
_symmetry.space_group_name_H-M   'P 1'
#
loop_
_entity.id
_entity.type
_entity.pdbx_description
1 polymer ?
#
loop_
_entity_poly.entity_id
_entity_poly.type
_entity_poly.pdbx_seq_one_letter_code
_entity_poly.pdbx_strand_id
1 'polypeptide(L)'
;MHWARDHRVHHKYSETDADPHNATRGFFFSHIGWLLCKKHPDVKNKGKCLDTSDLEQDPILYYQKKYYMLVMPLLCFLIPTVVPVYYWGETWTNACAAHKWGGKPYDKNINPAENSSVAAFAFGEGWHNYHHVFPWDYKTAELGNYRLNLTTAFIDFFAKIGWAYDLKSVSPNIIEKRVKRTGDGTHPLWGWGDKDQDQHEIDNAVILHKKDE
;
A
#
# COMPACT_ATOMS: atom_id res chain seq x y z
N MET A 1 -14.72 17.11 8.59
CA MET A 1 -16.01 17.79 8.30
C MET A 1 -16.50 17.59 6.86
N HIS A 2 -15.73 17.94 5.81
CA HIS A 2 -16.21 17.85 4.42
C HIS A 2 -16.68 16.44 4.01
N TRP A 3 -15.91 15.41 4.37
CA TRP A 3 -16.25 14.02 4.08
C TRP A 3 -17.59 13.63 4.70
N ALA A 4 -17.80 13.87 6.00
CA ALA A 4 -19.03 13.53 6.69
C ALA A 4 -20.25 14.25 6.09
N ARG A 5 -20.10 15.53 5.72
CA ARG A 5 -21.17 16.26 5.02
C ARG A 5 -21.49 15.61 3.67
N ASP A 6 -20.49 15.38 2.82
CA ASP A 6 -20.71 14.78 1.49
C ASP A 6 -21.30 13.36 1.61
N HIS A 7 -20.87 12.59 2.62
CA HIS A 7 -21.42 11.27 2.91
C HIS A 7 -22.90 11.33 3.35
N ARG A 8 -23.27 12.31 4.20
CA ARG A 8 -24.69 12.56 4.53
C ARG A 8 -25.50 12.95 3.29
N VAL A 9 -24.93 13.74 2.38
CA VAL A 9 -25.59 14.08 1.10
C VAL A 9 -25.81 12.82 0.27
N HIS A 10 -24.80 11.96 0.14
CA HIS A 10 -24.93 10.69 -0.55
C HIS A 10 -26.07 9.83 0.01
N HIS A 11 -26.10 9.58 1.33
CA HIS A 11 -27.17 8.76 1.93
C HIS A 11 -28.56 9.37 1.74
N LYS A 12 -28.69 10.70 1.83
CA LYS A 12 -29.99 11.37 1.74
C LYS A 12 -30.52 11.49 0.30
N TYR A 13 -29.62 11.62 -0.68
CA TYR A 13 -29.97 11.90 -2.07
C TYR A 13 -29.34 10.89 -3.05
N SER A 14 -29.15 9.65 -2.60
CA SER A 14 -28.54 8.56 -3.36
C SER A 14 -29.19 8.41 -4.74
N GLU A 15 -28.37 8.12 -5.75
CA GLU A 15 -28.79 7.92 -7.15
C GLU A 15 -29.48 9.14 -7.79
N THR A 16 -29.17 10.35 -7.30
CA THR A 16 -29.59 11.62 -7.91
C THR A 16 -28.41 12.51 -8.25
N ASP A 17 -28.63 13.61 -8.96
CA ASP A 17 -27.61 14.62 -9.23
C ASP A 17 -27.08 15.35 -7.99
N ALA A 18 -27.75 15.17 -6.84
CA ALA A 18 -27.25 15.64 -5.55
C ALA A 18 -26.30 14.65 -4.87
N ASP A 19 -26.22 13.39 -5.33
CA ASP A 19 -25.24 12.41 -4.83
C ASP A 19 -23.82 12.74 -5.35
N PRO A 20 -22.83 13.01 -4.46
CA PRO A 20 -21.46 13.30 -4.86
C PRO A 20 -20.83 12.23 -5.76
N HIS A 21 -21.21 10.96 -5.59
CA HIS A 21 -20.68 9.81 -6.31
C HIS A 21 -21.80 8.90 -6.83
N ASN A 22 -22.82 9.55 -7.41
CA ASN A 22 -23.99 8.93 -8.05
C ASN A 22 -23.62 7.71 -8.93
N ALA A 23 -24.07 6.51 -8.56
CA ALA A 23 -23.73 5.28 -9.25
C ALA A 23 -24.41 5.16 -10.63
N THR A 24 -25.56 5.81 -10.83
CA THR A 24 -26.23 5.87 -12.16
C THR A 24 -25.39 6.50 -13.25
N ARG A 25 -24.39 7.33 -12.90
CA ARG A 25 -23.45 7.95 -13.86
C ARG A 25 -22.34 6.99 -14.33
N GLY A 26 -22.41 5.73 -13.92
CA GLY A 26 -21.52 4.65 -14.32
C GLY A 26 -20.41 4.38 -13.32
N PHE A 27 -19.79 3.19 -13.47
CA PHE A 27 -18.76 2.67 -12.58
C PHE A 27 -17.56 3.62 -12.44
N PHE A 28 -17.06 4.15 -13.56
CA PHE A 28 -15.89 5.04 -13.52
C PHE A 28 -16.16 6.31 -12.70
N PHE A 29 -17.35 6.90 -12.86
CA PHE A 29 -17.71 8.12 -12.13
C PHE A 29 -17.83 7.89 -10.63
N SER A 30 -18.58 6.86 -10.22
CA SER A 30 -18.81 6.55 -8.80
C SER A 30 -17.55 6.05 -8.08
N HIS A 31 -16.65 5.38 -8.79
CA HIS A 31 -15.41 4.85 -8.20
C HIS A 31 -14.35 5.94 -7.97
N ILE A 32 -14.03 6.75 -9.00
CA ILE A 32 -12.95 7.75 -8.91
C ILE A 32 -13.23 9.05 -9.69
N GLY A 33 -14.01 8.98 -10.77
CA GLY A 33 -14.24 10.12 -11.65
C GLY A 33 -14.86 11.34 -10.96
N TRP A 34 -15.65 11.13 -9.92
CA TRP A 34 -16.24 12.20 -9.11
C TRP A 34 -15.21 13.08 -8.38
N LEU A 35 -14.04 12.54 -8.04
CA LEU A 35 -12.92 13.30 -7.44
C LEU A 35 -12.18 14.16 -8.47
N LEU A 36 -12.26 13.79 -9.75
CA LEU A 36 -11.55 14.45 -10.84
C LEU A 36 -12.36 15.56 -11.50
N CYS A 37 -13.64 15.69 -11.14
CA CYS A 37 -14.59 16.61 -11.74
C CYS A 37 -15.10 17.62 -10.72
N LYS A 38 -15.57 18.78 -11.20
CA LYS A 38 -16.32 19.71 -10.35
C LYS A 38 -17.62 19.04 -9.91
N LYS A 39 -17.92 19.10 -8.61
CA LYS A 39 -19.20 18.64 -8.05
C LYS A 39 -20.38 19.31 -8.75
N HIS A 40 -21.42 18.53 -9.02
CA HIS A 40 -22.68 19.03 -9.56
C HIS A 40 -23.26 20.13 -8.63
N PRO A 41 -23.91 21.18 -9.17
CA PRO A 41 -24.49 22.25 -8.36
C PRO A 41 -25.42 21.73 -7.25
N ASP A 42 -26.19 20.67 -7.51
CA ASP A 42 -27.13 20.12 -6.54
C ASP A 42 -26.44 19.49 -5.33
N VAL A 43 -25.27 18.88 -5.50
CA VAL A 43 -24.44 18.39 -4.37
C VAL A 43 -24.14 19.56 -3.41
N LYS A 44 -23.82 20.74 -3.95
CA LYS A 44 -23.50 21.93 -3.15
C LYS A 44 -24.75 22.52 -2.51
N ASN A 45 -25.83 22.66 -3.27
CA ASN A 45 -27.07 23.26 -2.82
C ASN A 45 -27.70 22.41 -1.72
N LYS A 46 -27.83 21.09 -1.94
CA LYS A 46 -28.38 20.15 -0.97
C LYS A 46 -27.46 19.93 0.22
N GLY A 47 -26.14 19.99 0.03
CA GLY A 47 -25.17 19.90 1.12
C GLY A 47 -25.22 21.07 2.10
N LYS A 48 -25.65 22.26 1.67
CA LYS A 48 -25.89 23.42 2.57
C LYS A 48 -27.15 23.27 3.44
N CYS A 49 -28.11 22.47 2.99
CA CYS A 49 -29.36 22.23 3.71
C CYS A 49 -29.24 21.14 4.78
N LEU A 50 -28.08 20.49 4.89
CA LEU A 50 -27.83 19.50 5.92
C LEU A 50 -27.35 20.17 7.20
N ASP A 51 -27.89 19.71 8.32
CA ASP A 51 -27.35 20.07 9.62
C ASP A 51 -25.95 19.44 9.79
N THR A 52 -24.98 20.30 10.12
CA THR A 52 -23.60 19.93 10.45
C THR A 52 -23.16 20.54 11.78
N SER A 53 -24.11 21.07 12.57
CA SER A 53 -23.82 21.71 13.86
C SER A 53 -23.11 20.76 14.83
N ASP A 54 -23.47 19.49 14.81
CA ASP A 54 -22.82 18.43 15.58
C ASP A 54 -21.33 18.28 15.22
N LEU A 55 -20.99 18.35 13.93
CA LEU A 55 -19.60 18.28 13.48
C LEU A 55 -18.84 19.55 13.90
N GLU A 56 -19.48 20.71 13.85
CA GLU A 56 -18.87 22.00 14.21
C GLU A 56 -18.64 22.16 15.71
N GLN A 57 -19.48 21.53 16.53
CA GLN A 57 -19.36 21.53 17.98
C GLN A 57 -18.33 20.52 18.50
N ASP A 58 -17.90 19.55 17.68
CA ASP A 58 -16.86 18.61 18.04
C ASP A 58 -15.48 19.30 18.07
N PRO A 59 -14.81 19.37 19.24
CA PRO A 59 -13.54 20.07 19.38
C PRO A 59 -12.39 19.41 18.62
N ILE A 60 -12.43 18.08 18.43
CA ILE A 60 -11.42 17.32 17.70
C ILE A 60 -11.56 17.60 16.20
N LEU A 61 -12.79 17.56 15.67
CA LEU A 61 -13.04 17.87 14.26
C LEU A 61 -12.74 19.33 13.94
N TYR A 62 -13.04 20.24 14.87
CA TYR A 62 -12.69 21.65 14.73
C TYR A 62 -11.17 21.86 14.70
N TYR A 63 -10.43 21.22 15.61
CA TYR A 63 -8.96 21.22 15.61
C TYR A 63 -8.41 20.66 14.28
N GLN A 64 -8.90 19.51 13.84
CA GLN A 64 -8.50 18.87 12.59
C GLN A 64 -8.75 19.76 11.39
N LYS A 65 -9.90 20.46 11.33
CA LYS A 65 -10.22 21.43 10.27
C LYS A 65 -9.28 22.64 10.31
N LYS A 66 -9.04 23.22 11.49
CA LYS A 66 -8.21 24.41 11.66
C LYS A 66 -6.76 24.18 11.25
N TYR A 67 -6.20 23.02 11.60
CA TYR A 67 -4.81 22.67 11.34
C TYR A 67 -4.63 21.67 10.19
N TYR A 68 -5.66 21.42 9.38
CA TYR A 68 -5.65 20.39 8.34
C TYR A 68 -4.44 20.47 7.41
N MET A 69 -4.12 21.68 6.93
CA MET A 69 -3.01 21.90 6.00
C MET A 69 -1.63 21.63 6.61
N LEU A 70 -1.53 21.58 7.94
CA LEU A 70 -0.30 21.23 8.66
C LEU A 70 -0.31 19.76 9.09
N VAL A 71 -1.40 19.30 9.69
CA VAL A 71 -1.55 17.94 10.22
C VAL A 71 -1.56 16.91 9.10
N MET A 72 -2.22 17.18 7.97
CA MET A 72 -2.29 16.24 6.84
C MET A 72 -0.91 15.88 6.27
N PRO A 73 -0.07 16.85 5.84
CA PRO A 73 1.24 16.47 5.32
C PRO A 73 2.17 15.89 6.39
N LEU A 74 2.00 16.32 7.65
CA LEU A 74 2.75 15.76 8.77
C LEU A 74 2.46 14.27 8.95
N LEU A 75 1.18 13.89 9.06
CA LEU A 75 0.75 12.53 9.35
C LEU A 75 0.78 11.62 8.12
N CYS A 76 0.50 12.15 6.92
CA CYS A 76 0.37 11.33 5.71
C CYS A 76 1.67 11.22 4.90
N PHE A 77 2.62 12.14 5.06
CA PHE A 77 3.88 12.12 4.29
C PHE A 77 5.11 12.17 5.18
N LEU A 78 5.25 13.16 6.06
CA LEU A 78 6.47 13.35 6.85
C LEU A 78 6.72 12.22 7.84
N ILE A 79 5.79 11.91 8.73
CA ILE A 79 5.98 10.85 9.73
C ILE A 79 6.18 9.48 9.06
N PRO A 80 5.34 9.06 8.09
CA PRO A 80 5.55 7.80 7.38
C PRO A 80 6.85 7.73 6.57
N THR A 81 7.47 8.86 6.22
CA THR A 81 8.78 8.89 5.54
C THR A 81 9.94 8.88 6.55
N VAL A 82 9.87 9.74 7.57
CA VAL A 82 10.97 9.98 8.51
C VAL A 82 11.13 8.83 9.50
N VAL A 83 10.03 8.30 10.05
CA VAL A 83 10.11 7.24 11.05
C VAL A 83 10.85 6.01 10.52
N PRO A 84 10.56 5.49 9.32
CA PRO A 84 11.34 4.40 8.76
C PRO A 84 12.84 4.65 8.64
N VAL A 85 13.19 5.86 8.20
CA VAL A 85 14.59 6.22 7.94
C VAL A 85 15.40 6.20 9.23
N TYR A 86 14.85 6.71 10.32
CA TYR A 86 15.58 6.86 11.58
C TYR A 86 15.47 5.66 12.52
N TYR A 87 14.35 4.93 12.51
CA TYR A 87 14.09 3.90 13.53
C TYR A 87 14.38 2.46 13.07
N TRP A 88 14.41 2.19 11.76
CA TRP A 88 14.75 0.85 11.26
C TRP A 88 15.60 0.87 9.99
N GLY A 89 16.31 1.98 9.73
CA GLY A 89 17.39 2.06 8.74
C GLY A 89 16.95 2.11 7.28
N GLU A 90 15.71 2.56 6.99
CA GLU A 90 15.25 2.78 5.62
C GLU A 90 16.07 3.90 4.95
N THR A 91 16.30 3.81 3.64
CA THR A 91 16.95 4.91 2.92
C THR A 91 15.94 6.01 2.59
N TRP A 92 16.37 7.27 2.60
CA TRP A 92 15.53 8.41 2.20
C TRP A 92 14.87 8.21 0.85
N THR A 93 15.58 7.56 -0.06
CA THR A 93 15.12 7.40 -1.42
C THR A 93 14.12 6.27 -1.59
N ASN A 94 14.22 5.19 -0.82
CA ASN A 94 13.15 4.19 -0.75
C ASN A 94 11.89 4.73 -0.07
N ALA A 95 12.05 5.53 0.99
CA ALA A 95 10.93 6.13 1.70
C ALA A 95 10.15 7.13 0.82
N CYS A 96 10.85 7.90 -0.04
CA CYS A 96 10.23 8.87 -0.94
C CYS A 96 9.77 8.28 -2.29
N ALA A 97 10.35 7.16 -2.73
CA ALA A 97 10.14 6.61 -4.07
C ALA A 97 9.69 5.15 -4.05
N ALA A 98 8.80 4.77 -3.14
CA ALA A 98 8.37 3.39 -2.94
C ALA A 98 7.81 2.66 -4.19
N HIS A 99 7.44 3.38 -5.26
CA HIS A 99 7.03 2.80 -6.56
C HIS A 99 8.19 2.61 -7.56
N LYS A 100 9.40 3.06 -7.22
CA LYS A 100 10.59 3.03 -8.08
C LYS A 100 11.76 2.33 -7.39
N TRP A 101 11.99 2.59 -6.10
CA TRP A 101 13.17 2.18 -5.35
C TRP A 101 12.81 1.35 -4.10
N GLY A 102 13.46 0.21 -3.99
CA GLY A 102 13.26 -0.89 -3.04
C GLY A 102 13.99 -2.11 -3.58
N GLY A 103 14.08 -3.19 -2.80
CA GLY A 103 14.67 -4.44 -3.28
C GLY A 103 13.85 -5.03 -4.42
N LYS A 104 14.52 -5.63 -5.40
CA LYS A 104 13.89 -6.41 -6.48
C LYS A 104 14.32 -7.88 -6.39
N PRO A 105 13.99 -8.55 -5.27
CA PRO A 105 14.53 -9.86 -4.97
C PRO A 105 14.03 -10.95 -5.92
N TYR A 106 12.91 -10.74 -6.63
CA TYR A 106 12.33 -11.71 -7.57
C TYR A 106 12.64 -11.40 -9.04
N ASP A 107 12.59 -10.13 -9.45
CA ASP A 107 12.97 -9.71 -10.81
C ASP A 107 13.50 -8.27 -10.86
N LYS A 108 14.79 -8.13 -11.17
CA LYS A 108 15.49 -6.84 -11.27
C LYS A 108 15.17 -6.04 -12.54
N ASN A 109 14.64 -6.70 -13.57
CA ASN A 109 14.40 -6.11 -14.89
C ASN A 109 13.09 -5.34 -14.97
N ILE A 110 12.22 -5.47 -13.96
CA ILE A 110 10.96 -4.74 -13.84
C ILE A 110 11.11 -3.56 -12.87
N ASN A 111 10.29 -2.52 -13.03
CA ASN A 111 10.30 -1.34 -12.16
C ASN A 111 9.73 -1.55 -10.73
N PRO A 112 8.67 -2.36 -10.52
CA PRO A 112 8.08 -2.61 -9.21
C PRO A 112 9.09 -3.16 -8.21
N ALA A 113 9.09 -2.65 -6.97
CA ALA A 113 10.06 -2.98 -5.93
C ALA A 113 9.35 -3.34 -4.61
N GLU A 114 9.97 -4.21 -3.80
CA GLU A 114 9.46 -4.52 -2.45
C GLU A 114 9.70 -3.33 -1.51
N ASN A 115 8.69 -2.98 -0.73
CA ASN A 115 8.78 -1.93 0.29
C ASN A 115 7.99 -2.32 1.55
N SER A 116 8.71 -2.67 2.62
CA SER A 116 8.11 -3.10 3.90
C SER A 116 7.32 -1.99 4.60
N SER A 117 7.71 -0.72 4.40
CA SER A 117 6.98 0.43 4.95
C SER A 117 5.63 0.61 4.27
N VAL A 118 5.57 0.46 2.93
CA VAL A 118 4.29 0.43 2.20
C VAL A 118 3.46 -0.78 2.64
N ALA A 119 4.07 -1.95 2.85
CA ALA A 119 3.33 -3.13 3.31
C ALA A 119 2.66 -2.88 4.68
N ALA A 120 3.34 -2.18 5.59
CA ALA A 120 2.80 -1.83 6.90
C ALA A 120 1.64 -0.83 6.82
N PHE A 121 1.79 0.24 6.04
CA PHE A 121 0.78 1.32 5.98
C PHE A 121 -0.37 1.05 4.99
N ALA A 122 -0.15 0.21 3.98
CA ALA A 122 -1.15 -0.20 2.99
C ALA A 122 -1.65 -1.64 3.23
N PHE A 123 -1.55 -2.15 4.47
CA PHE A 123 -2.16 -3.41 4.90
C PHE A 123 -1.74 -4.68 4.14
N GLY A 124 -0.60 -4.69 3.45
CA GLY A 124 -0.16 -5.84 2.63
C GLY A 124 0.32 -5.48 1.24
N GLU A 125 -0.03 -4.30 0.74
CA GLU A 125 0.25 -3.91 -0.65
C GLU A 125 1.69 -3.40 -0.87
N GLY A 126 2.66 -3.73 -0.03
CA GLY A 126 4.04 -3.26 -0.21
C GLY A 126 4.93 -4.16 -1.05
N TRP A 127 4.48 -5.38 -1.32
CA TRP A 127 5.26 -6.46 -1.94
C TRP A 127 5.11 -6.43 -3.47
N HIS A 128 5.41 -5.28 -4.07
CA HIS A 128 5.13 -5.02 -5.49
C HIS A 128 6.05 -5.78 -6.45
N ASN A 129 7.30 -6.10 -6.10
CA ASN A 129 8.15 -6.93 -6.96
C ASN A 129 7.60 -8.36 -7.03
N TYR A 130 7.19 -8.94 -5.90
CA TYR A 130 6.54 -10.25 -5.84
C TYR A 130 5.23 -10.26 -6.62
N HIS A 131 4.34 -9.30 -6.33
CA HIS A 131 3.03 -9.22 -6.96
C HIS A 131 3.12 -9.12 -8.49
N HIS A 132 4.03 -8.29 -9.01
CA HIS A 132 4.19 -8.16 -10.46
C HIS A 132 4.86 -9.37 -11.13
N VAL A 133 5.66 -10.15 -10.41
CA VAL A 133 6.26 -11.39 -10.91
C VAL A 133 5.26 -12.55 -10.87
N PHE A 134 4.38 -12.57 -9.86
CA PHE A 134 3.38 -13.61 -9.65
C PHE A 134 1.97 -13.01 -9.44
N PRO A 135 1.39 -12.39 -10.48
CA PRO A 135 0.13 -11.63 -10.34
C PRO A 135 -1.09 -12.50 -10.00
N TRP A 136 -0.98 -13.82 -10.15
CA TRP A 136 -2.03 -14.77 -9.81
C TRP A 136 -1.94 -15.32 -8.38
N ASP A 137 -0.90 -14.97 -7.60
CA ASP A 137 -0.81 -15.38 -6.20
C ASP A 137 -1.77 -14.54 -5.34
N TYR A 138 -2.72 -15.20 -4.67
CA TYR A 138 -3.72 -14.52 -3.85
C TYR A 138 -3.12 -13.79 -2.64
N LYS A 139 -1.92 -14.18 -2.19
CA LYS A 139 -1.27 -13.60 -1.01
C LYS A 139 -0.57 -12.29 -1.32
N THR A 140 -0.28 -12.01 -2.60
CA THR A 140 0.53 -10.87 -3.06
C THR A 140 1.92 -10.74 -2.39
N ALA A 141 2.36 -11.74 -1.61
CA ALA A 141 3.62 -11.76 -0.86
C ALA A 141 4.15 -13.20 -0.72
N GLU A 142 5.48 -13.34 -0.65
CA GLU A 142 6.14 -14.63 -0.40
C GLU A 142 6.02 -15.08 1.07
N LEU A 143 6.38 -14.20 2.01
CA LEU A 143 6.50 -14.54 3.42
C LEU A 143 5.12 -14.53 4.09
N GLY A 144 4.61 -15.72 4.42
CA GLY A 144 3.31 -15.98 5.05
C GLY A 144 3.14 -15.46 6.49
N ASN A 145 3.95 -14.48 6.89
CA ASN A 145 3.91 -13.89 8.20
C ASN A 145 2.87 -12.76 8.11
N TYR A 146 1.61 -13.01 8.48
CA TYR A 146 0.51 -12.03 8.44
C TYR A 146 0.80 -10.64 9.06
N ARG A 147 1.93 -10.49 9.75
CA ARG A 147 2.45 -9.25 10.36
C ARG A 147 2.46 -8.02 9.46
N LEU A 148 2.62 -8.21 8.14
CA LEU A 148 2.63 -7.11 7.16
C LEU A 148 1.73 -7.42 5.95
N ASN A 149 0.71 -8.27 6.13
CA ASN A 149 -0.24 -8.63 5.07
C ASN A 149 -1.60 -9.02 5.69
N LEU A 150 -2.33 -7.99 6.12
CA LEU A 150 -3.64 -8.13 6.75
C LEU A 150 -4.72 -8.51 5.73
N THR A 151 -4.55 -8.15 4.45
CA THR A 151 -5.40 -8.59 3.34
C THR A 151 -5.42 -10.12 3.21
N THR A 152 -4.26 -10.77 3.28
CA THR A 152 -4.18 -12.24 3.23
C THR A 152 -4.86 -12.89 4.43
N ALA A 153 -4.69 -12.34 5.63
CA ALA A 153 -5.35 -12.84 6.83
C ALA A 153 -6.89 -12.79 6.73
N PHE A 154 -7.41 -11.72 6.12
CA PHE A 154 -8.84 -11.55 5.85
C PHE A 154 -9.35 -12.61 4.86
N ILE A 155 -8.65 -12.80 3.73
CA ILE A 155 -9.02 -13.81 2.72
C ILE A 155 -8.99 -15.22 3.31
N ASP A 156 -7.96 -15.55 4.10
CA ASP A 156 -7.84 -16.85 4.77
C ASP A 156 -8.96 -17.09 5.79
N PHE A 157 -9.47 -16.05 6.47
CA PHE A 157 -10.64 -16.15 7.33
C PHE A 157 -11.90 -16.53 6.53
N PHE A 158 -12.14 -15.87 5.39
CA PHE A 158 -13.28 -16.18 4.53
C PHE A 158 -13.14 -17.56 3.87
N ALA A 159 -11.92 -18.02 3.60
CA ALA A 159 -11.68 -19.38 3.13
C ALA A 159 -12.05 -20.43 4.19
N LYS A 160 -11.71 -20.18 5.46
CA LYS A 160 -12.03 -21.09 6.57
C LYS A 160 -13.53 -21.26 6.81
N ILE A 161 -14.32 -20.22 6.58
CA ILE A 161 -15.80 -20.30 6.69
C ILE A 161 -16.47 -20.72 5.37
N GLY A 162 -15.69 -21.11 4.36
CA GLY A 162 -16.18 -21.63 3.09
C GLY A 162 -16.70 -20.57 2.10
N TRP A 163 -16.42 -19.30 2.34
CA TRP A 163 -16.87 -18.19 1.49
C TRP A 163 -15.86 -17.81 0.41
N ALA A 164 -14.58 -18.14 0.61
CA ALA A 164 -13.54 -18.05 -0.41
C ALA A 164 -12.99 -19.45 -0.74
N TYR A 165 -12.69 -19.69 -2.01
CA TYR A 165 -12.21 -20.98 -2.51
C TYR A 165 -11.28 -20.75 -3.72
N ASP A 166 -10.60 -21.80 -4.17
CA ASP A 166 -9.65 -21.79 -5.30
C ASP A 166 -8.52 -20.74 -5.21
N LEU A 167 -8.05 -20.50 -3.98
CA LEU A 167 -6.91 -19.63 -3.69
C LEU A 167 -5.64 -20.19 -4.33
N LYS A 168 -5.04 -19.43 -5.25
CA LYS A 168 -3.84 -19.83 -6.00
C LYS A 168 -2.60 -19.26 -5.34
N SER A 169 -1.63 -20.10 -5.03
CA SER A 169 -0.33 -19.65 -4.53
C SER A 169 0.82 -20.29 -5.31
N VAL A 170 1.94 -19.56 -5.39
CA VAL A 170 3.17 -20.01 -6.01
C VAL A 170 3.90 -20.97 -5.08
N SER A 171 4.40 -22.08 -5.65
CA SER A 171 5.20 -23.04 -4.91
C SER A 171 6.60 -22.48 -4.59
N PRO A 172 7.20 -22.81 -3.43
CA PRO A 172 8.55 -22.34 -3.05
C PRO A 172 9.62 -22.58 -4.12
N ASN A 173 9.60 -23.75 -4.78
CA ASN A 173 10.57 -24.09 -5.84
C ASN A 173 10.49 -23.15 -7.07
N ILE A 174 9.30 -22.61 -7.37
CA ILE A 174 9.12 -21.65 -8.48
C ILE A 174 9.68 -20.28 -8.06
N ILE A 175 9.47 -19.89 -6.81
CA ILE A 175 9.98 -18.64 -6.24
C ILE A 175 11.51 -18.69 -6.23
N GLU A 176 12.10 -19.74 -5.65
CA GLU A 176 13.55 -19.96 -5.61
C GLU A 176 14.19 -19.88 -7.01
N LYS A 177 13.64 -20.63 -7.98
CA LYS A 177 14.14 -20.59 -9.37
C LYS A 177 14.04 -19.20 -9.98
N ARG A 178 13.02 -18.42 -9.63
CA ARG A 178 12.84 -17.07 -10.16
C ARG A 178 13.83 -16.09 -9.53
N VAL A 179 14.00 -16.16 -8.21
CA VAL A 179 14.98 -15.37 -7.44
C VAL A 179 16.41 -15.65 -7.94
N LYS A 180 16.81 -16.92 -8.05
CA LYS A 180 18.14 -17.31 -8.58
C LYS A 180 18.36 -16.86 -10.03
N ARG A 181 17.31 -16.79 -10.85
CA ARG A 181 17.39 -16.42 -12.27
C ARG A 181 17.39 -14.91 -12.53
N THR A 182 16.53 -14.16 -11.84
CA THR A 182 16.27 -12.74 -12.15
C THR A 182 16.32 -11.81 -10.96
N GLY A 183 16.51 -12.32 -9.74
CA GLY A 183 16.63 -11.50 -8.54
C GLY A 183 17.86 -10.58 -8.59
N ASP A 184 17.79 -9.49 -7.83
CA ASP A 184 18.90 -8.55 -7.63
C ASP A 184 19.85 -8.93 -6.48
N GLY A 185 19.60 -10.05 -5.80
CA GLY A 185 20.38 -10.53 -4.66
C GLY A 185 19.95 -9.96 -3.30
N THR A 186 18.89 -9.15 -3.25
CA THR A 186 18.34 -8.60 -2.00
C THR A 186 17.38 -9.55 -1.28
N HIS A 187 17.18 -10.76 -1.81
CA HIS A 187 16.24 -11.72 -1.23
C HIS A 187 16.76 -12.23 0.12
N PRO A 188 15.93 -12.22 1.19
CA PRO A 188 16.39 -12.51 2.56
C PRO A 188 16.86 -13.95 2.76
N LEU A 189 16.42 -14.87 1.90
CA LEU A 189 16.75 -16.30 1.95
C LEU A 189 17.74 -16.77 0.88
N TRP A 190 17.98 -16.00 -0.19
CA TRP A 190 18.69 -16.50 -1.37
C TRP A 190 19.64 -15.42 -1.93
N GLY A 191 20.96 -15.56 -1.74
CA GLY A 191 21.93 -14.54 -2.18
C GLY A 191 23.28 -14.56 -1.45
N TRP A 192 23.96 -13.41 -1.39
CA TRP A 192 25.25 -13.26 -0.71
C TRP A 192 25.10 -13.46 0.82
N GLY A 193 25.76 -14.49 1.36
CA GLY A 193 25.68 -14.94 2.75
C GLY A 193 24.80 -16.18 2.98
N ASP A 194 24.36 -16.87 1.92
CA ASP A 194 23.56 -18.10 2.04
C ASP A 194 24.34 -19.25 2.71
N LYS A 195 23.65 -20.14 3.41
CA LYS A 195 24.28 -21.30 4.11
C LYS A 195 24.90 -22.30 3.14
N ASP A 196 24.43 -22.31 1.90
CA ASP A 196 24.93 -23.14 0.80
C ASP A 196 25.81 -22.35 -0.19
N GLN A 197 26.15 -21.09 0.10
CA GLN A 197 27.05 -20.30 -0.74
C GLN A 197 28.45 -20.92 -0.73
N ASP A 198 29.01 -21.16 -1.92
CA ASP A 198 30.35 -21.73 -2.06
C ASP A 198 31.40 -20.77 -1.48
N GLN A 199 32.23 -21.28 -0.56
CA GLN A 199 33.30 -20.53 0.09
C GLN A 199 34.27 -19.95 -0.94
N HIS A 200 34.50 -20.66 -2.06
CA HIS A 200 35.36 -20.16 -3.14
C HIS A 200 34.79 -18.89 -3.81
N GLU A 201 33.47 -18.75 -3.92
CA GLU A 201 32.85 -17.53 -4.45
C GLU A 201 32.95 -16.37 -3.46
N ILE A 202 32.84 -16.66 -2.16
CA ILE A 202 33.01 -15.68 -1.09
C ILE A 202 34.45 -15.14 -1.08
N ASP A 203 35.42 -16.03 -1.14
CA ASP A 203 36.85 -15.70 -1.03
C ASP A 203 37.37 -14.91 -2.24
N ASN A 204 36.78 -15.12 -3.42
CA ASN A 204 37.19 -14.44 -4.66
C ASN A 204 36.37 -13.19 -4.98
N ALA A 205 35.38 -12.83 -4.16
CA ALA A 205 34.59 -11.64 -4.42
C ALA A 205 35.41 -10.37 -4.14
N VAL A 206 35.38 -9.46 -5.11
CA VAL A 206 35.98 -8.14 -4.96
C VAL A 206 35.05 -7.26 -4.13
N ILE A 207 35.34 -7.14 -2.84
CA ILE A 207 34.59 -6.28 -1.90
C ILE A 207 35.19 -4.87 -1.94
N LEU A 208 34.45 -3.91 -2.49
CA LEU A 208 34.82 -2.50 -2.48
C LEU A 208 34.20 -1.79 -1.27
N HIS A 209 34.95 -0.87 -0.64
CA HIS A 209 34.52 -0.09 0.53
C HIS A 209 34.16 -0.93 1.76
N LYS A 210 35.02 -1.92 2.08
CA LYS A 210 34.90 -2.70 3.32
C LYS A 210 34.95 -1.74 4.52
N LYS A 211 33.95 -1.84 5.41
CA LYS A 211 33.93 -1.07 6.66
C LYS A 211 35.04 -1.63 7.55
N ASP A 212 35.99 -0.79 7.94
CA ASP A 212 37.02 -1.17 8.89
C ASP A 212 36.37 -1.54 10.24
N GLU A 213 36.84 -2.63 10.85
CA GLU A 213 36.33 -3.18 12.12
C GLU A 213 36.61 -2.25 13.31
#